data_AF-A0A962UPB4-F1
#
_entry.id   AF-A0A962UPB4-F1
#
_cell.length_a   1.000
_cell.length_b   1.000
_cell.length_c   1.000
_cell.angle_alpha   90.00
_cell.angle_beta   90.00
_cell.angle_gamma   90.00
#
_symmetry.space_group_name_H-M   'P 1'
#
loop_
_entity.id
_entity.type
_entity.pdbx_description
1 polymer ?
#
loop_
_entity_poly.entity_id
_entity_poly.type
_entity_poly.pdbx_seq_one_letter_code
_entity_poly.pdbx_strand_id
1 'polypeptide(L)'
;MIAVAVAVKSGERRPQPDMMADLPTAAAPDVDTPADTVRSLSAQVAQMVDQTRRLTEENQKLREQNAAAMDQEKRVADKVRAELANDIERAGRRDDKTLTALSQQLEKLRSRMSQSEQTQPTTPALADMPVGFGYGDGGIASAIHWIEALDAPAAGPSDRAPTFTSLPGGSLLHAGSATREPDLLPDPILNPVRGVAGSDGKVTPAKSQIEPVYTIPANATLTRSTAFSALVGRIPVGGQVQDPMPFKVLIGADNLAANGHEIPGLEGMVMSGIAVGDWTLSCVRGTIQSATFVFDD
;
A
#
# COMPACT_ATOMS: atom_id res chain seq x y z
N MET A 1 104.23 29.27 -59.86
CA MET A 1 102.93 29.90 -59.56
C MET A 1 102.16 28.96 -58.64
N ILE A 2 101.31 29.49 -57.76
CA ILE A 2 100.48 28.79 -56.74
C ILE A 2 101.26 28.56 -55.42
N ALA A 3 101.26 29.49 -54.46
CA ALA A 3 100.20 30.05 -53.58
C ALA A 3 100.08 29.27 -52.25
N VAL A 4 100.34 30.03 -51.17
CA VAL A 4 100.39 29.62 -49.77
C VAL A 4 98.99 29.72 -49.15
N ALA A 5 98.67 28.85 -48.18
CA ALA A 5 97.69 29.18 -47.15
C ALA A 5 98.10 28.55 -45.80
N VAL A 6 98.29 29.41 -44.79
CA VAL A 6 98.44 29.04 -43.38
C VAL A 6 97.16 29.49 -42.67
N ALA A 7 96.58 28.62 -41.84
CA ALA A 7 95.49 28.97 -40.93
C ALA A 7 95.76 28.36 -39.55
N VAL A 8 95.62 29.18 -38.50
CA VAL A 8 95.65 28.78 -37.09
C VAL A 8 94.36 29.31 -36.45
N LYS A 9 93.58 28.45 -35.77
CA LYS A 9 92.66 28.84 -34.69
C LYS A 9 92.22 27.59 -33.90
N SER A 10 92.73 27.44 -32.67
CA SER A 10 92.08 27.71 -31.37
C SER A 10 91.30 26.51 -30.82
N GLY A 11 91.67 26.08 -29.61
CA GLY A 11 91.19 24.85 -28.98
C GLY A 11 89.80 24.96 -28.38
N GLU A 12 89.10 23.82 -28.34
CA GLU A 12 87.88 23.60 -27.57
C GLU A 12 87.90 22.22 -26.88
N ARG A 13 87.29 22.21 -25.69
CA ARG A 13 87.15 21.13 -24.70
C ARG A 13 86.71 19.79 -25.30
N ARG A 14 87.36 18.71 -24.86
CA ARG A 14 86.84 17.34 -25.01
C ARG A 14 85.70 17.10 -24.01
N PRO A 15 84.50 16.64 -24.43
CA PRO A 15 83.50 16.14 -23.50
C PRO A 15 83.79 14.67 -23.14
N GLN A 16 83.68 14.34 -21.85
CA GLN A 16 83.73 12.96 -21.34
C GLN A 16 82.46 12.21 -21.76
N PRO A 17 82.55 10.94 -22.19
CA PRO A 17 81.41 10.07 -22.40
C PRO A 17 81.15 9.24 -21.13
N ASP A 18 79.93 9.33 -20.60
CA ASP A 18 79.23 8.33 -19.77
C ASP A 18 78.38 9.05 -18.72
N MET A 19 77.06 9.12 -18.96
CA MET A 19 75.98 9.10 -17.96
C MET A 19 74.62 9.11 -18.69
N MET A 20 74.33 8.11 -19.54
CA MET A 20 72.98 7.85 -20.05
C MET A 20 72.76 6.35 -20.34
N ALA A 21 73.20 5.48 -19.44
CA ALA A 21 72.94 4.04 -19.50
C ALA A 21 72.23 3.58 -18.23
N ASP A 22 71.05 4.14 -17.97
CA ASP A 22 70.03 3.51 -17.11
C ASP A 22 68.66 4.15 -17.36
N LEU A 23 68.03 3.73 -18.46
CA LEU A 23 66.61 3.90 -18.68
C LEU A 23 66.00 2.50 -18.57
N PRO A 24 65.07 2.23 -17.64
CA PRO A 24 64.37 0.96 -17.62
C PRO A 24 63.52 0.86 -18.89
N THR A 25 63.92 -0.02 -19.80
CA THR A 25 63.08 -0.43 -20.93
C THR A 25 61.82 -1.06 -20.35
N ALA A 26 60.66 -0.43 -20.58
CA ALA A 26 59.37 -1.00 -20.24
C ALA A 26 59.24 -2.38 -20.89
N ALA A 27 58.80 -3.38 -20.12
CA ALA A 27 58.50 -4.71 -20.65
C ALA A 27 57.52 -4.58 -21.83
N ALA A 28 57.77 -5.36 -22.89
CA ALA A 28 56.87 -5.40 -24.03
C ALA A 28 55.44 -5.72 -23.55
N PRO A 29 54.41 -5.02 -24.03
CA PRO A 29 53.03 -5.28 -23.62
C PRO A 29 52.66 -6.73 -23.96
N ASP A 30 52.02 -7.43 -23.03
CA ASP A 30 51.45 -8.77 -23.23
C ASP A 30 50.43 -8.72 -24.38
N VAL A 31 50.91 -9.00 -25.59
CA VAL A 31 50.06 -9.21 -26.75
C VAL A 31 49.58 -10.65 -26.66
N ASP A 32 48.40 -10.85 -26.09
CA ASP A 32 47.70 -12.14 -26.15
C ASP A 32 47.80 -12.67 -27.58
N THR A 33 48.36 -13.87 -27.73
CA THR A 33 48.53 -14.42 -29.08
C THR A 33 47.13 -14.63 -29.69
N PRO A 34 46.97 -14.49 -31.02
CA PRO A 34 45.68 -14.75 -31.68
C PRO A 34 45.12 -16.16 -31.38
N ALA A 35 45.97 -17.10 -31.00
CA ALA A 35 45.55 -18.44 -30.58
C ALA A 35 44.94 -18.46 -29.17
N ASP A 36 45.47 -17.67 -28.22
CA ASP A 36 44.97 -17.62 -26.84
C ASP A 36 43.65 -16.85 -26.74
N THR A 37 43.44 -15.82 -27.56
CA THR A 37 42.14 -15.15 -27.68
C THR A 37 41.06 -16.08 -28.26
N VAL A 38 41.39 -16.87 -29.29
CA VAL A 38 40.46 -17.86 -29.86
C VAL A 38 40.15 -18.96 -28.86
N ARG A 39 41.13 -19.42 -28.08
CA ARG A 39 40.90 -20.40 -27.00
C ARG A 39 39.96 -19.83 -25.93
N SER A 40 40.19 -18.61 -25.48
CA SER A 40 39.33 -17.93 -24.50
C SER A 40 37.90 -17.76 -25.02
N LEU A 41 37.73 -17.30 -26.27
CA LEU A 41 36.41 -17.17 -26.89
C LEU A 41 35.72 -18.52 -27.07
N SER A 42 36.45 -19.58 -27.46
CA SER A 42 35.90 -20.92 -27.58
C SER A 42 35.45 -21.49 -26.22
N ALA A 43 36.20 -21.18 -25.15
CA ALA A 43 35.82 -21.54 -23.78
C ALA A 43 34.58 -20.76 -23.32
N GLN A 44 34.48 -19.48 -23.66
CA GLN A 44 33.32 -18.65 -23.33
C GLN A 44 32.06 -19.11 -24.08
N VAL A 45 32.19 -19.49 -25.35
CA VAL A 45 31.09 -20.09 -26.13
C VAL A 45 30.68 -21.44 -25.55
N ALA A 46 31.64 -22.30 -25.17
CA ALA A 46 31.34 -23.57 -24.52
C ALA A 46 30.60 -23.37 -23.18
N GLN A 47 31.01 -22.38 -22.39
CA GLN A 47 30.34 -22.01 -21.15
C GLN A 47 28.91 -21.50 -21.42
N MET A 48 28.72 -20.66 -22.43
CA MET A 48 27.40 -20.15 -22.81
C MET A 48 26.46 -21.27 -23.27
N VAL A 49 26.99 -22.25 -24.02
CA VAL A 49 26.23 -23.44 -24.43
C VAL A 49 25.83 -24.27 -23.22
N ASP A 50 26.73 -24.48 -22.26
CA ASP A 50 26.41 -25.19 -21.01
C ASP A 50 25.34 -24.46 -20.20
N GLN A 51 25.43 -23.12 -20.09
CA GLN A 51 24.40 -22.31 -19.44
C GLN A 51 23.04 -22.42 -20.15
N THR A 52 23.03 -22.37 -21.49
CA THR A 52 21.79 -22.50 -22.26
C THR A 52 21.16 -23.87 -22.03
N ARG A 53 21.97 -24.93 -22.01
CA ARG A 53 21.51 -26.28 -21.73
C ARG A 53 20.92 -26.40 -20.32
N ARG A 54 21.63 -25.90 -19.30
CA ARG A 54 21.13 -25.88 -17.92
C ARG A 54 19.81 -25.13 -17.81
N LEU A 55 19.70 -23.96 -18.44
CA LEU A 55 18.46 -23.19 -18.45
C LEU A 55 17.32 -23.97 -19.12
N THR A 56 17.57 -24.70 -20.21
CA THR A 56 16.54 -25.53 -20.84
C THR A 56 16.10 -26.69 -19.94
N GLU A 57 17.03 -27.34 -19.24
CA GLU A 57 16.73 -28.42 -18.30
C GLU A 57 15.94 -27.90 -17.08
N GLU A 58 16.30 -26.73 -16.55
CA GLU A 58 15.57 -26.06 -15.47
C GLU A 58 14.17 -25.62 -15.90
N ASN A 59 14.02 -25.07 -17.11
CA ASN A 59 12.71 -24.71 -17.66
C ASN A 59 11.82 -25.94 -17.85
N GLN A 60 12.38 -27.06 -18.30
CA GLN A 60 11.64 -28.31 -18.41
C GLN A 60 11.18 -28.80 -17.03
N LYS A 61 12.07 -28.80 -16.03
CA LYS A 61 11.75 -29.18 -14.66
C LYS A 61 10.67 -28.28 -14.04
N LEU A 62 10.77 -26.96 -14.25
CA LEU A 62 9.77 -26.01 -13.78
C LEU A 62 8.41 -26.25 -14.44
N ARG A 63 8.38 -26.60 -15.74
CA ARG A 63 7.14 -26.96 -16.43
C ARG A 63 6.51 -28.24 -15.87
N GLU A 64 7.32 -29.25 -15.56
CA GLU A 64 6.84 -30.48 -14.92
C GLU A 64 6.28 -30.22 -13.52
N GLN A 65 6.95 -29.39 -12.71
CA GLN A 65 6.46 -28.97 -11.39
C GLN A 65 5.15 -28.19 -11.49
N ASN A 66 5.04 -27.24 -12.42
CA ASN A 66 3.80 -26.50 -12.65
C ASN A 66 2.66 -27.43 -13.09
N ALA A 67 2.92 -28.41 -13.96
CA ALA A 67 1.91 -29.39 -14.36
C ALA A 67 1.44 -30.24 -13.16
N ALA A 68 2.37 -30.70 -12.33
CA ALA A 68 2.05 -31.45 -11.11
C ALA A 68 1.26 -30.61 -10.10
N ALA A 69 1.60 -29.33 -9.93
CA ALA A 69 0.88 -28.40 -9.07
C ALA A 69 -0.57 -28.19 -9.57
N MET A 70 -0.77 -27.98 -10.87
CA MET A 70 -2.11 -27.86 -11.47
C MET A 70 -2.97 -29.11 -11.25
N ASP A 71 -2.36 -30.31 -11.32
CA ASP A 71 -3.06 -31.55 -11.03
C ASP A 71 -3.42 -31.71 -9.55
N GLN A 72 -2.58 -31.19 -8.65
CA GLN A 72 -2.91 -31.13 -7.22
C GLN A 72 -4.06 -30.16 -6.96
N GLU A 73 -4.06 -28.98 -7.56
CA GLU A 73 -5.15 -28.01 -7.44
C GLU A 73 -6.48 -28.57 -7.93
N LYS A 74 -6.51 -29.27 -9.07
CA LYS A 74 -7.71 -29.94 -9.56
C LYS A 74 -8.23 -30.98 -8.57
N ARG A 75 -7.34 -31.81 -8.01
CA ARG A 75 -7.73 -32.80 -6.99
C ARG A 75 -8.28 -32.15 -5.72
N VAL A 76 -7.71 -31.02 -5.30
CA VAL A 76 -8.21 -30.26 -4.15
C VAL A 76 -9.58 -29.65 -4.48
N ALA A 77 -9.73 -29.05 -5.65
CA ALA A 77 -11.00 -28.47 -6.09
C ALA A 77 -12.12 -29.52 -6.18
N ASP A 78 -11.83 -30.70 -6.72
CA ASP A 78 -12.79 -31.81 -6.80
C ASP A 78 -13.19 -32.32 -5.41
N LYS A 79 -12.22 -32.44 -4.47
CA LYS A 79 -12.50 -32.80 -3.07
C LYS A 79 -13.37 -31.76 -2.38
N VAL A 80 -13.03 -30.48 -2.49
CA VAL A 80 -13.80 -29.38 -1.91
C VAL A 80 -15.21 -29.36 -2.49
N ARG A 81 -15.36 -29.55 -3.81
CA ARG A 81 -16.68 -29.61 -4.45
C ARG A 81 -17.51 -30.79 -3.95
N ALA A 82 -16.90 -31.96 -3.76
CA ALA A 82 -17.56 -33.13 -3.20
C ALA A 82 -17.95 -32.94 -1.73
N GLU A 83 -17.09 -32.33 -0.93
CA GLU A 83 -17.36 -32.02 0.49
C GLU A 83 -18.50 -31.00 0.62
N LEU A 84 -18.46 -29.93 -0.19
CA LEU A 84 -19.51 -28.92 -0.22
C LEU A 84 -20.86 -29.51 -0.65
N ALA A 85 -20.88 -30.39 -1.66
CA ALA A 85 -22.10 -31.07 -2.08
C ALA A 85 -22.70 -31.93 -0.95
N ASN A 86 -21.85 -32.66 -0.20
CA ASN A 86 -22.28 -33.45 0.95
C ASN A 86 -22.83 -32.57 2.09
N ASP A 87 -22.20 -31.42 2.34
CA ASP A 87 -22.64 -30.52 3.40
C ASP A 87 -23.95 -29.81 3.05
N ILE A 88 -24.17 -29.46 1.78
CA ILE A 88 -25.47 -28.95 1.30
C ILE A 88 -26.56 -30.02 1.48
N GLU A 89 -26.30 -31.27 1.13
CA GLU A 89 -27.26 -32.37 1.33
C GLU A 89 -27.56 -32.60 2.83
N ARG A 90 -26.54 -32.51 3.69
CA ARG A 90 -26.71 -32.62 5.14
C ARG A 90 -27.47 -31.44 5.73
N ALA A 91 -27.23 -30.23 5.25
CA ALA A 91 -27.96 -29.03 5.66
C ALA A 91 -29.43 -29.14 5.26
N GLY A 92 -29.73 -29.48 3.99
CA GLY A 92 -31.11 -29.69 3.54
C GLY A 92 -31.86 -30.75 4.34
N ARG A 93 -31.21 -31.88 4.66
CA ARG A 93 -31.81 -32.90 5.54
C ARG A 93 -32.05 -32.41 6.98
N ARG A 94 -31.22 -31.50 7.51
CA ARG A 94 -31.46 -30.91 8.83
C ARG A 94 -32.66 -29.96 8.76
N ASP A 95 -32.71 -29.12 7.74
CA ASP A 95 -33.79 -28.17 7.54
C ASP A 95 -35.13 -28.91 7.40
N ASP A 96 -35.22 -29.95 6.57
CA ASP A 96 -36.43 -30.79 6.43
C ASP A 96 -36.88 -31.41 7.77
N LYS A 97 -35.93 -31.90 8.57
CA LYS A 97 -36.23 -32.43 9.92
C LYS A 97 -36.73 -31.34 10.85
N THR A 98 -36.14 -30.15 10.82
CA THR A 98 -36.59 -29.02 11.66
C THR A 98 -37.96 -28.51 11.25
N LEU A 99 -38.24 -28.40 9.94
CA LEU A 99 -39.54 -28.03 9.41
C LEU A 99 -40.62 -29.04 9.80
N THR A 100 -40.29 -30.34 9.73
CA THR A 100 -41.19 -31.41 10.16
C THR A 100 -41.44 -31.37 11.67
N ALA A 101 -40.42 -31.06 12.49
CA ALA A 101 -40.58 -30.92 13.93
C ALA A 101 -41.43 -29.68 14.30
N LEU A 102 -41.19 -28.55 13.63
CA LEU A 102 -41.95 -27.31 13.83
C LEU A 102 -43.42 -27.47 13.43
N SER A 103 -43.70 -28.17 12.32
CA SER A 103 -45.09 -28.44 11.89
C SER A 103 -45.84 -29.30 12.92
N GLN A 104 -45.18 -30.31 13.50
CA GLN A 104 -45.75 -31.11 14.59
C GLN A 104 -46.00 -30.30 15.86
N GLN A 105 -45.09 -29.37 16.21
CA GLN A 105 -45.29 -28.47 17.34
C GLN A 105 -46.46 -27.50 17.11
N LEU A 106 -46.62 -27.00 15.89
CA LEU A 106 -47.70 -26.09 15.53
C LEU A 106 -49.07 -26.79 15.60
N GLU A 107 -49.15 -28.05 15.15
CA GLU A 107 -50.37 -28.85 15.28
C GLU A 107 -50.69 -29.19 16.76
N LYS A 108 -49.65 -29.43 17.57
CA LYS A 108 -49.80 -29.61 19.02
C LYS A 108 -50.26 -28.32 19.73
N LEU A 109 -49.84 -27.15 19.26
CA LEU A 109 -50.30 -25.87 19.81
C LEU A 109 -51.74 -25.58 19.38
N ARG A 110 -52.07 -25.85 18.11
CA ARG A 110 -53.42 -25.72 17.56
C ARG A 110 -54.43 -26.56 18.35
N SER A 111 -54.10 -27.82 18.62
CA SER A 111 -54.97 -28.71 19.40
C SER A 111 -55.13 -28.29 20.87
N ARG A 112 -54.13 -27.64 21.48
CA ARG A 112 -54.25 -27.04 22.81
C ARG A 112 -55.15 -25.80 22.80
N MET A 113 -55.03 -24.97 21.76
CA MET A 113 -55.85 -23.77 21.61
C MET A 113 -57.32 -24.13 21.38
N SER A 114 -57.61 -25.15 20.56
CA SER A 114 -58.99 -25.62 20.37
C SER A 114 -59.60 -26.26 21.62
N GLN A 115 -58.81 -26.96 22.45
CA GLN A 115 -59.27 -27.42 23.78
C GLN A 115 -59.56 -26.27 24.73
N SER A 116 -58.78 -25.18 24.68
CA SER A 116 -59.01 -23.97 25.48
C SER A 116 -60.25 -23.20 25.03
N GLU A 117 -60.56 -23.20 23.73
CA GLU A 117 -61.73 -22.50 23.16
C GLU A 117 -63.07 -23.16 23.50
N GLN A 118 -63.10 -24.46 23.79
CA GLN A 118 -64.30 -25.17 24.24
C GLN A 118 -64.66 -24.92 25.71
N THR A 119 -63.84 -24.17 26.44
CA THR A 119 -64.18 -23.59 27.75
C THR A 119 -64.43 -22.09 27.59
N GLN A 120 -65.70 -21.70 27.47
CA GLN A 120 -66.14 -20.30 27.37
C GLN A 120 -67.49 -20.15 28.10
N PRO A 121 -67.97 -18.95 28.52
CA PRO A 121 -67.33 -17.68 28.90
C PRO A 121 -67.63 -17.31 30.38
N THR A 122 -66.88 -16.37 30.98
CA THR A 122 -67.42 -15.37 31.95
C THR A 122 -66.31 -14.37 32.30
N THR A 123 -66.42 -13.13 31.81
CA THR A 123 -65.84 -11.92 32.40
C THR A 123 -66.70 -11.46 33.60
N PRO A 124 -66.24 -10.55 34.49
CA PRO A 124 -65.00 -9.74 34.50
C PRO A 124 -64.15 -10.00 35.78
N ALA A 125 -62.85 -9.71 35.84
CA ALA A 125 -62.31 -8.36 36.04
C ALA A 125 -60.82 -8.31 35.69
N LEU A 126 -60.46 -7.25 34.96
CA LEU A 126 -59.09 -6.82 34.69
C LEU A 126 -58.47 -6.24 35.97
N ALA A 127 -57.78 -7.08 36.75
CA ALA A 127 -56.91 -6.61 37.83
C ALA A 127 -55.87 -7.67 38.17
N ASP A 128 -55.06 -8.11 37.19
CA ASP A 128 -53.80 -8.80 37.53
C ASP A 128 -52.78 -8.75 36.38
N MET A 129 -52.42 -7.54 35.96
CA MET A 129 -51.17 -7.31 35.22
C MET A 129 -50.19 -6.60 36.15
N PRO A 130 -48.97 -7.14 36.34
CA PRO A 130 -47.99 -6.56 37.25
C PRO A 130 -47.59 -5.16 36.78
N VAL A 131 -47.63 -4.22 37.71
CA VAL A 131 -47.25 -2.81 37.52
C VAL A 131 -45.77 -2.71 37.14
N GLY A 132 -45.50 -2.71 35.84
CA GLY A 132 -44.14 -2.65 35.28
C GLY A 132 -44.08 -2.40 33.76
N PHE A 133 -45.20 -2.03 33.15
CA PHE A 133 -45.30 -1.60 31.75
C PHE A 133 -46.16 -0.35 31.73
N GLY A 134 -45.55 0.81 31.49
CA GLY A 134 -46.11 2.15 31.70
C GLY A 134 -47.31 2.51 30.82
N TYR A 135 -48.46 1.91 31.09
CA TYR A 135 -49.75 2.27 30.53
C TYR A 135 -50.75 2.48 31.68
N GLY A 136 -50.50 3.50 32.50
CA GLY A 136 -51.47 4.09 33.42
C GLY A 136 -51.92 5.43 32.86
N ASP A 137 -53.22 5.67 32.86
CA ASP A 137 -53.90 6.89 32.39
C ASP A 137 -53.38 8.12 33.14
N GLY A 138 -52.41 8.80 32.53
CA GLY A 138 -51.70 9.94 33.08
C GLY A 138 -50.61 10.34 32.09
N GLY A 139 -50.87 11.42 31.34
CA GLY A 139 -50.06 11.84 30.21
C GLY A 139 -48.56 11.81 30.47
N ILE A 140 -47.81 11.36 29.46
CA ILE A 140 -46.36 11.44 29.31
C ILE A 140 -45.87 12.90 29.41
N ALA A 141 -45.82 13.40 30.63
CA ALA A 141 -45.31 14.71 30.99
C ALA A 141 -44.48 14.59 32.28
N SER A 142 -43.41 13.78 32.23
CA SER A 142 -42.25 14.04 33.08
C SER A 142 -40.99 13.42 32.50
N ALA A 143 -40.06 14.30 32.15
CA ALA A 143 -38.63 14.08 31.94
C ALA A 143 -38.24 12.99 30.93
N ILE A 144 -38.26 13.35 29.64
CA ILE A 144 -37.34 12.73 28.67
C ILE A 144 -35.92 13.10 29.12
N HIS A 145 -35.18 12.14 29.68
CA HIS A 145 -33.76 12.29 29.97
C HIS A 145 -32.97 12.02 28.69
N TRP A 146 -32.49 13.08 28.05
CA TRP A 146 -31.51 12.99 26.98
C TRP A 146 -30.14 12.68 27.58
N ILE A 147 -29.50 11.60 27.13
CA ILE A 147 -28.12 11.26 27.47
C ILE A 147 -27.24 11.76 26.34
N GLU A 148 -26.32 12.68 26.66
CA GLU A 148 -25.35 13.25 25.71
C GLU A 148 -24.38 12.16 25.20
N ALA A 149 -24.06 12.17 23.90
CA ALA A 149 -23.06 11.27 23.33
C ALA A 149 -21.65 11.65 23.82
N LEU A 150 -20.83 10.64 24.15
CA LEU A 150 -19.51 10.79 24.78
C LEU A 150 -18.49 11.65 23.99
N ASP A 151 -18.78 11.96 22.72
CA ASP A 151 -17.87 12.66 21.81
C ASP A 151 -18.24 14.14 21.57
N ALA A 152 -19.14 14.71 22.39
CA ALA A 152 -19.48 16.13 22.28
C ALA A 152 -18.28 17.01 22.71
N PRO A 153 -17.79 17.95 21.86
CA PRO A 153 -16.67 18.81 22.21
C PRO A 153 -17.05 19.69 23.40
N ALA A 154 -16.21 19.68 24.44
CA ALA A 154 -16.44 20.39 25.69
C ALA A 154 -16.72 21.89 25.46
N ALA A 155 -17.98 22.30 25.59
CA ALA A 155 -18.36 23.70 25.62
C ALA A 155 -17.92 24.29 26.97
N GLY A 156 -17.01 25.25 26.93
CA GLY A 156 -16.57 26.02 28.10
C GLY A 156 -17.73 26.78 28.78
N PRO A 157 -17.53 27.28 30.01
CA PRO A 157 -18.61 27.78 30.84
C PRO A 157 -19.08 29.13 30.31
N SER A 158 -20.25 29.14 29.67
CA SER A 158 -21.01 30.37 29.45
C SER A 158 -22.49 30.03 29.44
N ASP A 159 -23.18 30.53 30.45
CA ASP A 159 -24.63 30.52 30.58
C ASP A 159 -25.28 31.15 29.34
N ARG A 160 -25.71 30.31 28.41
CA ARG A 160 -26.70 30.72 27.41
C ARG A 160 -27.55 29.53 26.99
N ALA A 161 -28.84 29.65 27.27
CA ALA A 161 -29.84 28.66 26.88
C ALA A 161 -29.80 28.40 25.36
N PRO A 162 -29.94 27.15 24.90
CA PRO A 162 -29.91 26.83 23.48
C PRO A 162 -31.22 27.29 22.82
N THR A 163 -31.14 28.36 22.04
CA THR A 163 -32.22 28.75 21.11
C THR A 163 -32.19 27.84 19.89
N PHE A 164 -33.23 27.01 19.74
CA PHE A 164 -33.45 26.19 18.56
C PHE A 164 -34.11 27.05 17.46
N THR A 165 -33.31 27.57 16.53
CA THR A 165 -33.85 28.22 15.32
C THR A 165 -33.98 27.20 14.19
N SER A 166 -35.22 26.97 13.77
CA SER A 166 -35.63 26.14 12.63
C SER A 166 -35.03 26.64 11.31
N LEU A 167 -34.46 25.74 10.50
CA LEU A 167 -34.16 25.99 9.09
C LEU A 167 -35.24 25.39 8.18
N PRO A 168 -35.87 26.18 7.30
CA PRO A 168 -36.30 25.71 6.00
C PRO A 168 -35.23 26.06 4.95
N GLY A 169 -34.85 25.05 4.19
CA GLY A 169 -34.12 25.04 2.91
C GLY A 169 -33.41 26.30 2.40
N GLY A 170 -32.12 26.14 2.08
CA GLY A 170 -31.46 26.92 1.04
C GLY A 170 -30.01 27.32 1.34
N SER A 171 -29.09 26.80 0.51
CA SER A 171 -27.83 27.44 0.11
C SER A 171 -26.82 27.82 1.20
N LEU A 172 -25.80 26.97 1.40
CA LEU A 172 -24.58 27.32 2.11
C LEU A 172 -23.54 27.88 1.14
N LEU A 173 -23.73 29.13 0.72
CA LEU A 173 -22.66 30.01 0.26
C LEU A 173 -22.61 31.20 1.22
N HIS A 174 -21.79 31.09 2.27
CA HIS A 174 -21.49 32.20 3.16
C HIS A 174 -20.34 33.00 2.55
N ALA A 175 -20.67 34.11 1.89
CA ALA A 175 -19.73 35.15 1.50
C ALA A 175 -19.50 36.10 2.68
N GLY A 176 -18.26 36.13 3.17
CA GLY A 176 -17.84 36.95 4.30
C GLY A 176 -16.32 37.02 4.47
N SER A 177 -15.62 37.40 3.40
CA SER A 177 -14.40 38.23 3.40
C SER A 177 -13.46 38.15 4.63
N ALA A 178 -12.47 37.26 4.56
CA ALA A 178 -11.07 37.59 4.87
C ALA A 178 -10.17 36.66 4.04
N THR A 179 -9.64 37.18 2.95
CA THR A 179 -8.65 36.52 2.09
C THR A 179 -7.39 36.20 2.89
N ARG A 180 -7.29 34.96 3.36
CA ARG A 180 -6.01 34.26 3.53
C ARG A 180 -6.23 32.83 3.06
N GLU A 181 -6.12 32.65 1.74
CA GLU A 181 -5.84 31.33 1.18
C GLU A 181 -4.62 30.75 1.91
N PRO A 182 -4.69 29.52 2.44
CA PRO A 182 -3.48 28.77 2.75
C PRO A 182 -2.96 28.23 1.42
N ASP A 183 -2.42 29.15 0.62
CA ASP A 183 -1.78 28.82 -0.64
C ASP A 183 -0.42 28.18 -0.31
N LEU A 184 -0.34 26.89 -0.65
CA LEU A 184 0.86 26.09 -0.87
C LEU A 184 1.76 25.81 0.35
N LEU A 185 2.03 24.51 0.51
CA LEU A 185 3.21 24.00 1.20
C LEU A 185 4.42 24.84 0.80
N PRO A 186 5.24 25.33 1.75
CA PRO A 186 6.46 26.03 1.39
C PRO A 186 7.43 25.02 0.78
N ASP A 187 7.47 24.91 -0.54
CA ASP A 187 8.53 24.21 -1.26
C ASP A 187 9.83 24.99 -1.06
N PRO A 188 10.79 24.52 -0.23
CA PRO A 188 12.01 25.26 0.05
C PRO A 188 13.00 25.19 -1.13
N ILE A 189 12.69 24.44 -2.19
CA ILE A 189 13.59 24.19 -3.32
C ILE A 189 13.51 25.29 -4.38
N LEU A 190 12.38 25.99 -4.53
CA LEU A 190 12.15 26.89 -5.66
C LEU A 190 12.25 28.39 -5.34
N ASN A 191 12.35 28.79 -4.07
CA ASN A 191 12.46 30.22 -3.72
C ASN A 191 13.35 30.46 -2.49
N PRO A 192 14.68 30.59 -2.66
CA PRO A 192 15.59 30.87 -1.54
C PRO A 192 15.60 32.34 -1.09
N VAL A 193 14.75 33.22 -1.61
CA VAL A 193 14.82 34.67 -1.32
C VAL A 193 13.49 35.24 -0.86
N ARG A 194 13.10 34.93 0.39
CA ARG A 194 12.27 35.86 1.16
C ARG A 194 13.19 36.65 2.09
N GLY A 195 13.79 37.70 1.53
CA GLY A 195 14.55 38.67 2.32
C GLY A 195 13.61 39.38 3.29
N VAL A 196 13.76 39.14 4.60
CA VAL A 196 13.15 39.99 5.61
C VAL A 196 13.93 41.30 5.59
N ALA A 197 13.28 42.38 5.16
CA ALA A 197 13.86 43.71 5.24
C ALA A 197 13.98 44.11 6.72
N GLY A 198 15.19 43.96 7.29
CA GLY A 198 15.56 44.69 8.49
C GLY A 198 15.54 46.19 8.19
N SER A 199 15.16 47.00 9.18
CA SER A 199 14.97 48.46 9.08
C SER A 199 16.22 49.27 8.68
N ASP A 200 17.35 48.62 8.36
CA ASP A 200 18.63 49.26 8.02
C ASP A 200 19.15 48.89 6.62
N GLY A 201 18.26 48.50 5.69
CA GLY A 201 18.57 48.41 4.24
C GLY A 201 19.62 47.38 3.82
N LYS A 202 20.16 46.58 4.76
CA LYS A 202 21.17 45.55 4.48
C LYS A 202 20.51 44.19 4.44
N VAL A 203 20.28 43.68 3.23
CA VAL A 203 19.77 42.32 2.99
C VAL A 203 20.88 41.32 3.32
N THR A 204 20.91 40.82 4.54
CA THR A 204 21.65 39.58 4.84
C THR A 204 20.82 38.40 4.32
N PRO A 205 21.35 37.54 3.43
CA PRO A 205 20.65 36.32 3.06
C PRO A 205 20.45 35.51 4.34
N ALA A 206 19.19 35.31 4.73
CA ALA A 206 18.85 34.38 5.78
C ALA A 206 19.43 33.03 5.36
N LYS A 207 20.42 32.55 6.12
CA LYS A 207 20.98 31.22 5.92
C LYS A 207 19.86 30.25 6.27
N SER A 208 19.04 29.87 5.29
CA SER A 208 18.03 28.85 5.48
C SER A 208 18.80 27.61 5.94
N GLN A 209 18.58 27.21 7.19
CA GLN A 209 18.98 25.88 7.62
C GLN A 209 18.16 24.91 6.78
N ILE A 210 18.81 24.32 5.78
CA ILE A 210 18.22 23.25 4.99
C ILE A 210 18.24 22.03 5.89
N GLU A 211 17.10 21.71 6.49
CA GLU A 211 16.90 20.45 7.18
C GLU A 211 16.72 19.36 6.12
N PRO A 212 17.59 18.33 6.08
CA PRO A 212 17.45 17.26 5.12
C PRO A 212 16.20 16.45 5.45
N VAL A 213 15.24 16.43 4.52
CA VAL A 213 14.03 15.62 4.62
C VAL A 213 14.07 14.47 3.61
N TYR A 214 13.67 13.28 4.05
CA TYR A 214 13.43 12.15 3.16
C TYR A 214 12.02 12.26 2.59
N THR A 215 11.86 12.13 1.27
CA THR A 215 10.56 12.26 0.60
C THR A 215 10.29 11.09 -0.34
N ILE A 216 9.06 10.60 -0.34
CA ILE A 216 8.55 9.68 -1.37
C ILE A 216 7.81 10.52 -2.42
N PRO A 217 8.26 10.60 -3.68
CA PRO A 217 7.56 11.36 -4.70
C PRO A 217 6.22 10.71 -5.05
N ALA A 218 5.25 11.52 -5.49
CA ALA A 218 3.88 11.06 -5.78
C ALA A 218 3.79 9.93 -6.83
N ASN A 219 4.81 9.76 -7.68
CA ASN A 219 4.89 8.73 -8.72
C ASN A 219 6.02 7.71 -8.44
N ALA A 220 6.42 7.54 -7.17
CA ALA A 220 7.41 6.54 -6.81
C ALA A 220 6.94 5.12 -7.15
N THR A 221 7.78 4.36 -7.84
CA THR A 221 7.52 2.93 -8.11
C THR A 221 8.12 2.09 -6.99
N LEU A 222 7.26 1.62 -6.08
CA LEU A 222 7.64 0.78 -4.94
C LEU A 222 7.71 -0.69 -5.37
N THR A 223 8.82 -1.07 -6.01
CA THR A 223 9.02 -2.41 -6.57
C THR A 223 9.27 -3.44 -5.46
N ARG A 224 9.18 -4.75 -5.72
CA ARG A 224 9.44 -5.79 -4.68
C ARG A 224 8.56 -5.69 -3.41
N SER A 225 7.41 -5.03 -3.50
CA SER A 225 6.43 -4.99 -2.43
C SER A 225 5.69 -6.33 -2.34
N THR A 226 5.40 -6.79 -1.12
CA THR A 226 4.73 -8.06 -0.88
C THR A 226 3.28 -7.82 -0.45
N ALA A 227 2.33 -8.39 -1.18
CA ALA A 227 0.92 -8.34 -0.81
C ALA A 227 0.65 -9.29 0.36
N PHE A 228 0.00 -8.78 1.41
CA PHE A 228 -0.40 -9.56 2.59
C PHE A 228 -1.75 -10.23 2.42
N SER A 229 -2.55 -9.69 1.51
CA SER A 229 -3.84 -10.23 1.10
C SER A 229 -3.84 -10.49 -0.41
N ALA A 230 -4.69 -11.41 -0.86
CA ALA A 230 -4.98 -11.51 -2.28
C ALA A 230 -5.52 -10.18 -2.82
N LEU A 231 -5.05 -9.75 -3.98
CA LEU A 231 -5.62 -8.62 -4.70
C LEU A 231 -6.85 -9.12 -5.45
N VAL A 232 -8.01 -9.05 -4.81
CA VAL A 232 -9.28 -9.46 -5.38
C VAL A 232 -10.11 -8.21 -5.61
N GLY A 233 -10.46 -7.94 -6.86
CA GLY A 233 -11.33 -6.81 -7.19
C GLY A 233 -12.72 -7.30 -7.55
N ARG A 234 -13.77 -6.71 -6.96
CA ARG A 234 -15.15 -6.92 -7.42
C ARG A 234 -15.46 -6.00 -8.60
N ILE A 235 -16.26 -6.50 -9.54
CA ILE A 235 -16.59 -5.77 -10.77
C ILE A 235 -17.82 -4.89 -10.49
N PRO A 236 -17.78 -3.58 -10.82
CA PRO A 236 -18.93 -2.70 -10.65
C PRO A 236 -20.10 -3.12 -11.53
N VAL A 237 -21.32 -3.03 -10.99
CA VAL A 237 -22.57 -3.23 -11.74
C VAL A 237 -23.37 -1.93 -11.66
N GLY A 238 -23.72 -1.34 -12.80
CA GLY A 238 -24.41 -0.03 -12.83
C GLY A 238 -23.55 1.15 -12.36
N GLY A 239 -22.21 1.06 -12.49
CA GLY A 239 -21.27 2.12 -12.13
C GLY A 239 -20.91 2.21 -10.64
N GLN A 240 -21.44 1.30 -9.80
CA GLN A 240 -21.14 1.22 -8.38
C GLN A 240 -20.58 -0.15 -8.03
N VAL A 241 -19.58 -0.18 -7.15
CA VAL A 241 -19.02 -1.42 -6.60
C VAL A 241 -19.68 -1.66 -5.25
N GLN A 242 -20.51 -2.70 -5.16
CA GLN A 242 -21.06 -3.12 -3.88
C GLN A 242 -20.01 -3.95 -3.13
N ASP A 243 -19.68 -3.51 -1.91
CA ASP A 243 -18.73 -4.19 -1.01
C ASP A 243 -17.33 -4.39 -1.64
N PRO A 244 -16.56 -3.31 -1.88
CA PRO A 244 -15.22 -3.41 -2.44
C PRO A 244 -14.28 -4.16 -1.47
N MET A 245 -13.41 -5.00 -2.02
CA MET A 245 -12.55 -5.84 -1.20
C MET A 245 -11.39 -5.02 -0.61
N PRO A 246 -11.10 -5.13 0.70
CA PRO A 246 -9.91 -4.51 1.27
C PRO A 246 -8.65 -5.25 0.83
N PHE A 247 -7.55 -4.51 0.66
CA PHE A 247 -6.24 -5.09 0.42
C PHE A 247 -5.18 -4.49 1.35
N LYS A 248 -4.11 -5.26 1.59
CA LYS A 248 -2.96 -4.85 2.40
C LYS A 248 -1.65 -5.23 1.72
N VAL A 249 -0.69 -4.31 1.71
CA VAL A 249 0.63 -4.48 1.10
C VAL A 249 1.71 -4.05 2.08
N LEU A 250 2.76 -4.86 2.21
CA LEU A 250 4.01 -4.45 2.84
C LEU A 250 5.02 -4.00 1.80
N ILE A 251 5.67 -2.90 2.11
CA ILE A 251 6.77 -2.32 1.35
C ILE A 251 8.00 -2.36 2.24
N GLY A 252 9.06 -3.01 1.77
CA GLY A 252 10.33 -3.03 2.49
C GLY A 252 11.08 -1.70 2.43
N ALA A 253 11.99 -1.49 3.39
CA ALA A 253 12.85 -0.32 3.52
C ALA A 253 13.50 0.13 2.20
N ASP A 254 14.01 -0.82 1.40
CA ASP A 254 14.71 -0.58 0.12
C ASP A 254 13.90 0.25 -0.91
N ASN A 255 12.58 0.30 -0.75
CA ASN A 255 11.69 0.97 -1.69
C ASN A 255 11.25 2.36 -1.23
N LEU A 256 11.51 2.71 0.03
CA LEU A 256 10.98 3.92 0.67
C LEU A 256 11.84 5.16 0.43
N ALA A 257 12.97 5.02 -0.25
CA ALA A 257 13.78 6.15 -0.68
C ALA A 257 14.31 5.98 -2.11
N ALA A 258 14.46 7.11 -2.79
CA ALA A 258 14.92 7.17 -4.17
C ALA A 258 16.44 6.98 -4.25
N ASN A 259 16.93 6.56 -5.42
CA ASN A 259 18.36 6.50 -5.75
C ASN A 259 19.19 5.56 -4.85
N GLY A 260 18.57 4.54 -4.26
CA GLY A 260 19.26 3.58 -3.39
C GLY A 260 19.66 4.15 -2.03
N HIS A 261 19.08 5.28 -1.64
CA HIS A 261 19.16 5.74 -0.26
C HIS A 261 18.18 4.93 0.60
N GLU A 262 18.57 4.66 1.84
CA GLU A 262 17.71 4.06 2.86
C GLU A 262 17.41 5.11 3.93
N ILE A 263 16.19 5.05 4.49
CA ILE A 263 15.80 5.93 5.59
C ILE A 263 16.23 5.26 6.89
N PRO A 264 17.12 5.88 7.70
CA PRO A 264 17.62 5.25 8.91
C PRO A 264 16.50 4.99 9.91
N GLY A 265 16.49 3.79 10.49
CA GLY A 265 15.50 3.36 11.48
C GLY A 265 14.14 3.00 10.89
N LEU A 266 13.96 2.98 9.56
CA LEU A 266 12.70 2.61 8.91
C LEU A 266 12.76 1.16 8.39
N GLU A 267 12.06 0.25 9.04
CA GLU A 267 11.97 -1.17 8.64
C GLU A 267 11.12 -1.34 7.38
N GLY A 268 10.02 -0.57 7.29
CA GLY A 268 9.10 -0.69 6.17
C GLY A 268 7.86 0.21 6.26
N MET A 269 6.97 0.01 5.30
CA MET A 269 5.68 0.69 5.25
C MET A 269 4.56 -0.30 4.94
N VAL A 270 3.47 -0.17 5.68
CA VAL A 270 2.23 -0.92 5.49
C VAL A 270 1.22 -0.01 4.80
N MET A 271 0.73 -0.41 3.63
CA MET A 271 -0.37 0.29 2.97
C MET A 271 -1.63 -0.56 3.01
N SER A 272 -2.77 0.09 3.19
CA SER A 272 -4.08 -0.54 3.09
C SER A 272 -5.03 0.32 2.27
N GLY A 273 -6.01 -0.34 1.65
CA GLY A 273 -6.98 0.32 0.81
C GLY A 273 -8.05 -0.63 0.30
N ILE A 274 -8.78 -0.17 -0.70
CA ILE A 274 -9.85 -0.92 -1.36
C ILE A 274 -9.48 -1.26 -2.80
N ALA A 275 -9.85 -2.45 -3.23
CA ALA A 275 -9.58 -3.00 -4.54
C ALA A 275 -10.86 -3.18 -5.35
N VAL A 276 -10.83 -2.70 -6.60
CA VAL A 276 -11.92 -2.83 -7.58
C VAL A 276 -11.40 -3.60 -8.78
N GLY A 277 -12.19 -4.55 -9.26
CA GLY A 277 -11.80 -5.43 -10.37
C GLY A 277 -12.26 -4.88 -11.70
N ASP A 278 -11.41 -5.02 -12.72
CA ASP A 278 -11.79 -4.85 -14.11
C ASP A 278 -11.75 -6.22 -14.79
N TRP A 279 -12.93 -6.75 -15.11
CA TRP A 279 -13.07 -8.05 -15.78
C TRP A 279 -12.43 -8.04 -17.17
N THR A 280 -12.53 -6.93 -17.90
CA THR A 280 -12.07 -6.86 -19.30
C THR A 280 -10.55 -6.95 -19.40
N LEU A 281 -9.85 -6.42 -18.42
CA LEU A 281 -8.39 -6.44 -18.35
C LEU A 281 -7.84 -7.58 -17.46
N SER A 282 -8.72 -8.33 -16.78
CA SER A 282 -8.32 -9.28 -15.73
C SER A 282 -7.36 -8.64 -14.72
N CYS A 283 -7.61 -7.37 -14.40
CA CYS A 283 -6.76 -6.56 -13.53
C CYS A 283 -7.55 -6.08 -12.31
N VAL A 284 -6.79 -5.64 -11.30
CA VAL A 284 -7.35 -5.02 -10.10
C VAL A 284 -6.76 -3.63 -9.95
N ARG A 285 -7.62 -2.65 -9.67
CA ARG A 285 -7.25 -1.28 -9.33
C ARG A 285 -7.45 -1.05 -7.84
N GLY A 286 -6.36 -0.80 -7.13
CA GLY A 286 -6.37 -0.44 -5.72
C GLY A 286 -6.41 1.07 -5.51
N THR A 287 -7.22 1.54 -4.56
CA THR A 287 -7.15 2.90 -4.01
C THR A 287 -6.62 2.80 -2.58
N ILE A 288 -5.48 3.43 -2.33
CA ILE A 288 -4.85 3.45 -1.01
C ILE A 288 -5.63 4.41 -0.10
N GLN A 289 -5.97 3.96 1.09
CA GLN A 289 -6.67 4.77 2.10
C GLN A 289 -5.74 5.15 3.26
N SER A 290 -4.79 4.28 3.62
CA SER A 290 -3.83 4.56 4.66
C SER A 290 -2.45 3.98 4.35
N ALA A 291 -1.43 4.67 4.85
CA ALA A 291 -0.04 4.26 4.82
C ALA A 291 0.54 4.45 6.23
N THR A 292 1.18 3.42 6.77
CA THR A 292 1.77 3.41 8.11
C THR A 292 3.23 3.02 8.01
N PHE A 293 4.12 3.87 8.52
CA PHE A 293 5.55 3.60 8.59
C PHE A 293 5.87 2.78 9.83
N VAL A 294 6.75 1.80 9.69
CA VAL A 294 7.25 0.93 10.77
C VAL A 294 8.72 1.23 10.95
N PHE A 295 9.11 1.54 12.18
CA PHE A 295 10.48 1.89 12.56
C PHE A 295 11.10 0.79 13.42
N ASP A 296 12.39 0.55 13.25
CA ASP A 296 13.22 -0.26 14.13
C ASP A 296 13.51 0.59 15.38
N ASP A 297 12.76 0.39 16.46
CA ASP A 297 13.01 1.02 17.78
C ASP A 297 14.34 0.54 18.40
#